data_AF-A0A5J4VWZ0-F1
#
_entry.id   AF-A0A5J4VWZ0-F1
#
_cell.length_a   1.000
_cell.length_b   1.000
_cell.length_c   1.000
_cell.angle_alpha   90.00
_cell.angle_beta   90.00
_cell.angle_gamma   90.00
#
_symmetry.space_group_name_H-M   'P 1'
#
loop_
_entity.id
_entity.type
_entity.pdbx_description
1 polymer ?
#
loop_
_entity_poly.entity_id
_entity_poly.type
_entity_poly.pdbx_seq_one_letter_code
_entity_poly.pdbx_strand_id
1 'polypeptide(L)'
;MTIRYRTALLGTCTLCAINLASITNTLLPKNFECTLATNPMWTDLSIFTDNMTYVQVLLSKALQFLQQINVRLLYGTSSGEAKVLTGDSRIDGLTSQRTLKKNSETEKVQYDEYECFEARPGDCDIPHRIYGLTKSYHGFEALFGMFTQDCSELINKDDPIKEINLTILPVQQMGSLLIYDLKGGCSSYRVALLDGQNNLINQLQTVLIVMFVVAIVSALIGFGLLITTRSILFNVAECSSKMKELDPETDANERTGMGPAGWKDSYACDCIRIDKQHERVLLYLAALCGSIDTSMNINEQINTMTNSEDFNDLKETQIALSNYQSIRSQRSQQMNHMNEESVIQMNNGEGNQHRNVDASALINKTQLKDIVKKQLEIANIVIRTTFYAFFDEEHLIHNYKIAHSHKKVHHIQHAALIRKIQSQMLSLQNSTHTKDGPALIPSSHAQQLIRLYASWLMDHVQKNDRELVTLLVSKAPESELERIVNVPLELHVPPSYTQFLDSDNASLQDKTLFNRMIKVMKLKLHSSH
;
A
#
# COMPACT_ATOMS: atom_id res chain seq x y z
N MET A 1 8.77 18.29 -38.13
CA MET A 1 8.03 19.51 -38.55
C MET A 1 8.98 20.56 -39.14
N THR A 2 9.98 20.99 -38.38
CA THR A 2 10.96 22.05 -38.75
C THR A 2 11.71 21.82 -40.07
N ILE A 3 12.04 20.57 -40.43
CA ILE A 3 12.68 20.26 -41.73
C ILE A 3 11.74 20.50 -42.92
N ARG A 4 10.44 20.19 -42.79
CA ARG A 4 9.46 20.45 -43.86
C ARG A 4 9.27 21.95 -44.08
N TYR A 5 9.33 22.73 -43.01
CA TYR A 5 9.36 24.19 -43.06
C TYR A 5 10.59 24.70 -43.81
N ARG A 6 11.79 24.16 -43.53
CA ARG A 6 13.02 24.49 -44.27
C ARG A 6 12.87 24.29 -45.78
N THR A 7 12.34 23.14 -46.22
CA THR A 7 12.12 22.89 -47.67
C THR A 7 11.07 23.82 -48.27
N ALA A 8 9.98 24.11 -47.56
CA ALA A 8 8.96 25.04 -48.04
C ALA A 8 9.52 26.46 -48.22
N LEU A 9 10.32 26.93 -47.27
CA LEU A 9 10.95 28.25 -47.30
C LEU A 9 12.00 28.39 -48.42
N LEU A 10 12.79 27.34 -48.67
CA LEU A 10 13.67 27.29 -49.85
C LEU A 10 12.88 27.46 -51.16
N GLY A 11 11.72 26.80 -51.24
CA GLY A 11 10.76 26.97 -52.34
C GLY A 11 10.24 28.40 -52.46
N THR A 12 9.82 29.01 -51.35
CA THR A 12 9.34 30.40 -51.32
C THR A 12 10.41 31.39 -51.77
N CYS A 13 11.65 31.27 -51.28
CA CYS A 13 12.75 32.14 -51.72
C CYS A 13 13.02 32.01 -53.22
N THR A 14 12.98 30.79 -53.76
CA THR A 14 13.18 30.55 -55.19
C THR A 14 12.04 31.10 -56.04
N LEU A 15 10.79 30.97 -55.55
CA LEU A 15 9.63 31.55 -56.24
C LEU A 15 9.69 33.09 -56.24
N CYS A 16 10.10 33.72 -55.13
CA CYS A 16 10.35 35.16 -55.10
C CYS A 16 11.44 35.56 -56.10
N ALA A 17 12.54 34.81 -56.19
CA ALA A 17 13.61 35.07 -57.16
C ALA A 17 13.13 34.98 -58.62
N ILE A 18 12.28 33.98 -58.94
CA ILE A 18 11.69 33.83 -60.27
C ILE A 18 10.73 34.99 -60.56
N ASN A 19 9.89 35.39 -59.61
CA ASN A 19 8.94 36.50 -59.79
C ASN A 19 9.64 37.86 -59.87
N LEU A 20 10.77 38.05 -59.19
CA LEU A 20 11.62 39.23 -59.40
C LEU A 20 12.19 39.28 -60.83
N ALA A 21 12.46 38.11 -61.40
CA ALA A 21 13.08 37.95 -62.72
C ALA A 21 12.07 37.84 -63.88
N SER A 22 10.78 37.67 -63.59
CA SER A 22 9.72 37.45 -64.57
C SER A 22 8.65 38.53 -64.46
N ILE A 23 8.29 39.14 -65.57
CA ILE A 23 7.19 40.12 -65.62
C ILE A 23 5.88 39.34 -65.69
N THR A 24 5.29 39.00 -64.55
CA THR A 24 3.94 38.39 -64.50
C THR A 24 2.90 39.41 -64.05
N ASN A 25 2.08 39.89 -64.98
CA ASN A 25 0.92 40.73 -64.67
C ASN A 25 -0.18 39.88 -64.03
N THR A 26 -0.26 39.87 -62.69
CA THR A 26 -1.36 39.21 -61.98
C THR A 26 -2.04 40.15 -61.01
N LEU A 27 -3.37 40.23 -61.08
CA LEU A 27 -4.18 40.99 -60.13
C LEU A 27 -4.01 40.37 -58.73
N LEU A 28 -3.51 41.18 -57.78
CA LEU A 28 -3.40 40.81 -56.37
C LEU A 28 -4.77 40.39 -55.81
N PRO A 29 -4.93 39.15 -55.33
CA PRO A 29 -5.99 38.84 -54.39
C PRO A 29 -5.76 39.68 -53.13
N LYS A 30 -6.82 40.21 -52.51
CA LYS A 30 -6.70 40.83 -51.19
C LYS A 30 -6.04 39.84 -50.23
N ASN A 31 -5.12 40.31 -49.39
CA ASN A 31 -4.53 39.50 -48.31
C ASN A 31 -5.65 38.76 -47.58
N PHE A 32 -5.60 37.42 -47.59
CA PHE A 32 -6.57 36.61 -46.87
C PHE A 32 -6.08 36.43 -45.44
N GLU A 33 -6.99 36.57 -44.48
CA GLU A 33 -6.67 36.36 -43.07
C GLU A 33 -6.58 34.85 -42.81
N CYS A 34 -5.37 34.35 -42.58
CA CYS A 34 -5.16 32.96 -42.15
C CYS A 34 -5.03 32.94 -40.63
N THR A 35 -6.12 32.60 -39.92
CA THR A 35 -6.13 32.48 -38.45
C THR A 35 -5.20 31.38 -37.91
N LEU A 36 -4.70 30.49 -38.78
CA LEU A 36 -3.75 29.43 -38.45
C LEU A 36 -2.28 29.83 -38.65
N ALA A 37 -2.01 30.94 -39.34
CA ALA A 37 -0.65 31.41 -39.60
C ALA A 37 -0.10 32.15 -38.38
N THR A 38 1.02 31.66 -37.86
CA THR A 38 1.66 32.21 -36.65
C THR A 38 2.88 33.06 -36.95
N ASN A 39 3.27 33.17 -38.23
CA ASN A 39 4.25 34.12 -38.74
C ASN A 39 3.62 34.92 -39.90
N PRO A 40 3.75 36.26 -39.91
CA PRO A 40 3.09 37.12 -40.90
C PRO A 40 3.57 36.89 -42.33
N MET A 41 4.74 36.27 -42.54
CA MET A 41 5.23 35.96 -43.87
C MET A 41 4.34 34.94 -44.62
N TRP A 42 3.69 34.01 -43.89
CA TRP A 42 2.79 33.03 -44.52
C TRP A 42 1.51 33.64 -45.10
N THR A 43 1.14 34.84 -44.64
CA THR A 43 -0.03 35.60 -45.10
C THR A 43 0.34 36.73 -46.07
N ASP A 44 1.63 36.92 -46.36
CA ASP A 44 2.12 37.98 -47.21
C ASP A 44 2.02 37.56 -48.69
N LEU A 45 0.99 38.08 -49.39
CA LEU A 45 0.76 37.81 -50.81
C LEU A 45 1.58 38.70 -51.75
N SER A 46 2.59 39.42 -51.23
CA SER A 46 3.45 40.29 -52.04
C SER A 46 4.13 39.55 -53.19
N ILE A 47 4.21 38.23 -53.16
CA ILE A 47 4.74 37.43 -54.28
C ILE A 47 3.92 37.57 -55.57
N PHE A 48 2.65 37.98 -55.50
CA PHE A 48 1.76 38.17 -56.66
C PHE A 48 1.64 39.64 -57.11
N THR A 49 2.43 40.55 -56.53
CA THR A 49 2.42 41.96 -56.91
C THR A 49 3.37 42.25 -58.07
N ASP A 50 3.06 43.28 -58.86
CA ASP A 50 3.96 43.82 -59.88
C ASP A 50 5.05 44.72 -59.26
N ASN A 51 4.93 45.09 -57.97
CA ASN A 51 5.92 45.89 -57.26
C ASN A 51 7.08 45.02 -56.77
N MET A 52 8.16 44.98 -57.55
CA MET A 52 9.35 44.18 -57.27
C MET A 52 10.02 44.49 -55.92
N THR A 53 9.89 45.73 -55.40
CA THR A 53 10.39 46.08 -54.07
C THR A 53 9.65 45.31 -52.97
N TYR A 54 8.33 45.08 -53.11
CA TYR A 54 7.60 44.25 -52.15
C TYR A 54 7.99 42.78 -52.24
N VAL A 55 8.33 42.28 -53.43
CA VAL A 55 8.86 40.92 -53.61
C VAL A 55 10.26 40.78 -52.97
N GLN A 56 11.14 41.79 -53.10
CA GLN A 56 12.44 41.83 -52.40
C GLN A 56 12.27 41.82 -50.87
N VAL A 57 11.31 42.60 -50.35
CA VAL A 57 10.99 42.60 -48.90
C VAL A 57 10.49 41.23 -48.44
N LEU A 58 9.63 40.57 -49.22
CA LEU A 58 9.16 39.22 -48.92
C LEU A 58 10.30 38.20 -48.95
N LEU A 59 11.18 38.26 -49.95
CA LEU A 59 12.39 37.43 -50.03
C LEU A 59 13.29 37.63 -48.80
N SER A 60 13.47 38.87 -48.35
CA SER A 60 14.23 39.20 -47.13
C SER A 60 13.63 38.55 -45.89
N LYS A 61 12.30 38.67 -45.68
CA LYS A 61 11.60 38.02 -44.57
C LYS A 61 11.72 36.49 -44.63
N ALA A 62 11.56 35.90 -45.82
CA ALA A 62 11.65 34.46 -46.02
C ALA A 62 13.06 33.92 -45.75
N LEU A 63 14.09 34.64 -46.21
CA LEU A 63 15.50 34.32 -45.95
C LEU A 63 15.82 34.39 -44.45
N GLN A 64 15.39 35.45 -43.77
CA GLN A 64 15.61 35.61 -42.33
C GLN A 64 14.98 34.44 -41.55
N PHE A 65 13.73 34.09 -41.88
CA PHE A 65 13.05 32.98 -41.22
C PHE A 65 13.74 31.64 -41.51
N LEU A 66 14.18 31.41 -42.75
CA LEU A 66 14.92 30.22 -43.15
C LEU A 66 16.24 30.07 -42.36
N GLN A 67 16.99 31.17 -42.18
CA GLN A 67 18.24 31.18 -41.40
C GLN A 67 17.99 30.89 -39.92
N GLN A 68 16.96 31.51 -39.32
CA GLN A 68 16.60 31.28 -37.91
C GLN A 68 16.18 29.83 -37.65
N ILE A 69 15.43 29.23 -38.58
CA ILE A 69 15.12 27.79 -38.55
C ILE A 69 16.39 26.94 -38.67
N ASN A 70 17.32 27.28 -39.58
CA ASN A 70 18.54 26.53 -39.77
C ASN A 70 19.38 26.50 -38.48
N VAL A 71 19.59 27.66 -37.85
CA VAL A 71 20.35 27.79 -36.60
C VAL A 71 19.70 26.96 -35.48
N ARG A 72 18.37 27.07 -35.31
CA ARG A 72 17.62 26.29 -34.31
C ARG A 72 17.71 24.79 -34.54
N LEU A 73 17.68 24.35 -35.80
CA LEU A 73 17.84 22.95 -36.15
C LEU A 73 19.24 22.45 -35.80
N LEU A 74 20.28 23.15 -36.26
CA LEU A 74 21.68 22.72 -36.10
C LEU A 74 22.12 22.72 -34.63
N TYR A 75 21.85 23.82 -33.91
CA TYR A 75 22.39 24.05 -32.57
C TYR A 75 21.42 23.72 -31.43
N GLY A 76 20.14 23.57 -31.73
CA GLY A 76 19.10 23.32 -30.73
C GLY A 76 18.61 24.59 -30.04
N THR A 77 17.44 24.52 -29.41
CA THR A 77 16.74 25.70 -28.88
C THR A 77 17.31 26.24 -27.57
N SER A 78 18.10 25.44 -26.87
CA SER A 78 18.80 25.84 -25.64
C SER A 78 20.17 26.47 -25.91
N SER A 79 20.59 26.57 -27.17
CA SER A 79 21.91 27.08 -27.54
C SER A 79 21.96 28.61 -27.49
N GLY A 80 23.15 29.17 -27.27
CA GLY A 80 23.35 30.62 -27.25
C GLY A 80 23.12 31.27 -28.63
N GLU A 81 23.28 30.46 -29.68
CA GLU A 81 23.12 30.80 -31.09
C GLU A 81 21.65 30.88 -31.50
N ALA A 82 20.76 30.10 -30.87
CA ALA A 82 19.32 30.04 -31.17
C ALA A 82 18.45 31.04 -30.37
N LYS A 83 19.05 32.06 -29.75
CA LYS A 83 18.35 33.08 -28.94
C LYS A 83 17.34 33.90 -29.73
N VAL A 84 17.63 34.17 -31.00
CA VAL A 84 16.74 34.91 -31.87
C VAL A 84 15.57 34.00 -32.25
N LEU A 85 14.36 34.43 -31.88
CA LEU A 85 13.11 33.73 -32.20
C LEU A 85 12.81 33.84 -33.70
N THR A 86 12.07 32.85 -34.20
CA THR A 86 11.63 32.85 -35.61
C THR A 86 10.47 33.80 -35.87
N GLY A 87 9.78 34.23 -34.81
CA GLY A 87 8.54 34.99 -34.91
C GLY A 87 7.34 34.11 -35.29
N ASP A 88 7.52 32.79 -35.40
CA ASP A 88 6.46 31.80 -35.57
C ASP A 88 6.22 31.11 -34.23
N SER A 89 5.12 31.44 -33.54
CA SER A 89 4.85 30.89 -32.20
C SER A 89 4.76 29.36 -32.15
N ARG A 90 4.40 28.69 -33.26
CA ARG A 90 4.37 27.22 -33.34
C ARG A 90 5.75 26.62 -33.41
N ILE A 91 6.71 27.29 -34.05
CA ILE A 91 8.10 26.82 -34.11
C ILE A 91 8.85 27.26 -32.86
N ASP A 92 8.55 28.45 -32.35
CA ASP A 92 9.20 29.01 -31.18
C ASP A 92 8.84 28.26 -29.88
N GLY A 93 7.64 27.67 -29.81
CA GLY A 93 7.23 26.81 -28.70
C GLY A 93 7.76 25.38 -28.75
N LEU A 94 8.44 24.96 -29.82
CA LEU A 94 9.03 23.62 -29.91
C LEU A 94 10.43 23.60 -29.31
N THR A 95 10.70 22.64 -28.42
CA THR A 95 12.06 22.37 -27.94
C THR A 95 12.78 21.43 -28.91
N SER A 96 13.94 21.86 -29.43
CA SER A 96 14.79 21.03 -30.28
C SER A 96 16.14 20.81 -29.61
N GLN A 97 16.59 19.56 -29.60
CA GLN A 97 17.97 19.27 -29.22
C GLN A 97 18.93 19.65 -30.34
N ARG A 98 20.20 19.86 -30.00
CA ARG A 98 21.29 20.02 -30.95
C ARG A 98 21.39 18.78 -31.83
N THR A 99 21.26 18.96 -33.14
CA THR A 99 21.38 17.86 -34.11
C THR A 99 22.83 17.71 -34.56
N LEU A 100 23.57 18.80 -34.69
CA LEU A 100 24.96 18.77 -35.13
C LEU A 100 25.87 18.29 -33.98
N LYS A 101 26.19 16.99 -33.99
CA LYS A 101 27.08 16.35 -33.00
C LYS A 101 28.36 15.87 -33.67
N LYS A 102 29.47 15.89 -32.94
CA LYS A 102 30.74 15.36 -33.43
C LYS A 102 30.61 13.88 -33.78
N ASN A 103 31.16 13.48 -34.92
CA ASN A 103 31.10 12.16 -35.53
C ASN A 103 29.68 11.65 -35.81
N SER A 104 28.70 12.55 -36.00
CA SER A 104 27.32 12.16 -36.34
C SER A 104 27.10 12.12 -37.84
N GLU A 105 26.16 11.29 -38.30
CA GLU A 105 25.74 11.30 -39.72
C GLU A 105 25.20 12.68 -40.14
N THR A 106 24.60 13.42 -39.21
CA THR A 106 24.17 14.80 -39.47
C THR A 106 25.33 15.79 -39.63
N GLU A 107 26.51 15.54 -39.04
CA GLU A 107 27.71 16.35 -39.29
C GLU A 107 28.32 16.00 -40.65
N LYS A 108 28.41 14.70 -40.97
CA LYS A 108 28.88 14.21 -42.27
C LYS A 108 28.07 14.81 -43.43
N VAL A 109 26.74 14.69 -43.39
CA VAL A 109 25.87 15.26 -44.43
C VAL A 109 26.02 16.78 -44.55
N GLN A 110 26.34 17.48 -43.46
CA GLN A 110 26.48 18.94 -43.48
C GLN A 110 27.83 19.42 -44.01
N TYR A 111 28.92 18.69 -43.77
CA TYR A 111 30.29 19.19 -43.99
C TYR A 111 31.23 18.28 -44.78
N ASP A 112 30.93 16.98 -44.96
CA ASP A 112 31.76 16.09 -45.77
C ASP A 112 31.70 16.49 -47.25
N GLU A 113 32.67 16.02 -48.03
CA GLU A 113 32.70 16.29 -49.47
C GLU A 113 31.66 15.43 -50.21
N TYR A 114 30.77 16.10 -50.96
CA TYR A 114 29.79 15.45 -51.83
C TYR A 114 29.92 15.96 -53.26
N GLU A 115 29.77 15.04 -54.21
CA GLU A 115 29.62 15.39 -55.63
C GLU A 115 28.17 15.70 -55.99
N CYS A 116 27.21 15.08 -55.29
CA CYS A 116 25.78 15.23 -55.54
C CYS A 116 24.92 14.81 -54.35
N PHE A 117 23.81 15.54 -54.13
CA PHE A 117 22.69 15.08 -53.33
C PHE A 117 21.50 14.74 -54.23
N GLU A 118 21.30 13.46 -54.52
CA GLU A 118 20.24 13.02 -55.42
C GLU A 118 18.84 13.34 -54.87
N ALA A 119 18.06 14.17 -55.59
CA ALA A 119 16.66 14.44 -55.28
C ALA A 119 15.70 13.53 -56.04
N ARG A 120 16.00 13.23 -57.31
CA ARG A 120 15.27 12.28 -58.17
C ARG A 120 16.27 11.30 -58.81
N PRO A 121 15.84 10.07 -59.10
CA PRO A 121 16.67 9.08 -59.77
C PRO A 121 17.32 9.65 -61.04
N GLY A 122 18.65 9.61 -61.10
CA GLY A 122 19.45 10.07 -62.24
C GLY A 122 19.80 11.57 -62.25
N ASP A 123 19.42 12.34 -61.21
CA ASP A 123 19.80 13.77 -61.13
C ASP A 123 21.32 13.95 -61.06
N CYS A 124 22.04 13.01 -60.42
CA CYS A 124 23.49 13.06 -60.28
C CYS A 124 24.25 12.75 -61.59
N ASP A 125 23.61 12.10 -62.56
CA ASP A 125 24.20 11.77 -63.85
C ASP A 125 24.19 12.97 -64.82
N ILE A 126 23.47 14.05 -64.48
CA ILE A 126 23.36 15.25 -65.30
C ILE A 126 24.62 16.11 -65.11
N PRO A 127 25.45 16.31 -66.17
CA PRO A 127 26.63 17.16 -66.08
C PRO A 127 26.21 18.62 -65.90
N HIS A 128 26.93 19.36 -65.05
CA HIS A 128 26.67 20.78 -64.79
C HIS A 128 25.22 21.07 -64.35
N ARG A 129 24.58 20.13 -63.65
CA ARG A 129 23.18 20.25 -63.21
C ARG A 129 22.91 21.51 -62.38
N ILE A 130 23.85 21.89 -61.53
CA ILE A 130 23.82 23.16 -60.80
C ILE A 130 24.54 24.21 -61.63
N TYR A 131 23.84 25.30 -61.93
CA TYR A 131 24.39 26.41 -62.68
C TYR A 131 25.52 27.06 -61.88
N GLY A 132 26.70 27.22 -62.50
CA GLY A 132 27.88 27.82 -61.85
C GLY A 132 28.70 26.89 -60.94
N LEU A 133 28.23 25.67 -60.67
CA LEU A 133 28.94 24.71 -59.82
C LEU A 133 29.38 23.47 -60.62
N THR A 134 30.69 23.24 -60.66
CA THR A 134 31.30 22.17 -61.50
C THR A 134 32.16 21.18 -60.72
N LYS A 135 32.33 21.40 -59.41
CA LYS A 135 33.15 20.57 -58.52
C LYS A 135 32.31 20.05 -57.37
N SER A 136 32.89 19.10 -56.63
CA SER A 136 32.43 18.71 -55.31
C SER A 136 32.31 19.91 -54.38
N TYR A 137 31.46 19.77 -53.36
CA TYR A 137 31.20 20.80 -52.36
C TYR A 137 31.15 20.18 -50.96
N HIS A 138 31.42 21.00 -49.94
CA HIS A 138 31.47 20.58 -48.54
C HIS A 138 30.07 20.50 -47.93
N GLY A 139 29.33 19.47 -48.33
CA GLY A 139 28.08 19.07 -47.72
C GLY A 139 26.94 20.04 -47.92
N PHE A 140 25.85 19.78 -47.22
CA PHE A 140 24.61 20.52 -47.37
C PHE A 140 24.73 21.98 -46.90
N GLU A 141 25.61 22.29 -45.96
CA GLU A 141 25.79 23.66 -45.46
C GLU A 141 26.45 24.55 -46.52
N ALA A 142 27.38 24.03 -47.33
CA ALA A 142 27.97 24.78 -48.44
C ALA A 142 26.91 25.17 -49.50
N LEU A 143 26.04 24.22 -49.87
CA LEU A 143 24.93 24.49 -50.80
C LEU A 143 23.94 25.50 -50.22
N PHE A 144 23.62 25.36 -48.94
CA PHE A 144 22.74 26.28 -48.23
C PHE A 144 23.35 27.68 -48.16
N GLY A 145 24.65 27.79 -47.88
CA GLY A 145 25.41 29.04 -47.91
C GLY A 145 25.31 29.74 -49.26
N MET A 146 25.60 29.03 -50.35
CA MET A 146 25.47 29.57 -51.73
C MET A 146 24.05 30.08 -51.99
N PHE A 147 23.03 29.30 -51.65
CA PHE A 147 21.64 29.71 -51.81
C PHE A 147 21.29 30.98 -51.02
N THR A 148 21.75 31.09 -49.76
CA THR A 148 21.51 32.28 -48.94
C THR A 148 22.26 33.51 -49.44
N GLN A 149 23.44 33.32 -50.03
CA GLN A 149 24.21 34.38 -50.66
C GLN A 149 23.50 34.90 -51.92
N ASP A 150 23.00 34.00 -52.78
CA ASP A 150 22.24 34.36 -53.97
C ASP A 150 20.96 35.14 -53.60
N CYS A 151 20.24 34.71 -52.56
CA CYS A 151 19.10 35.46 -52.03
C CYS A 151 19.50 36.88 -51.60
N SER A 152 20.62 37.00 -50.89
CA SER A 152 21.12 38.29 -50.38
C SER A 152 21.54 39.22 -51.53
N GLU A 153 22.12 38.68 -52.60
CA GLU A 153 22.45 39.47 -53.78
C GLU A 153 21.21 40.07 -54.45
N LEU A 154 20.13 39.28 -54.59
CA LEU A 154 18.86 39.77 -55.15
C LEU A 154 18.17 40.81 -54.27
N ILE A 155 18.23 40.65 -52.94
CA ILE A 155 17.66 41.59 -51.98
C ILE A 155 18.36 42.96 -52.07
N ASN A 156 19.67 42.99 -52.35
CA ASN A 156 20.49 44.19 -52.31
C ASN A 156 20.59 44.93 -53.68
N LYS A 157 19.80 44.55 -54.70
CA LYS A 157 19.74 45.29 -55.97
C LYS A 157 18.89 46.55 -55.81
N ASP A 158 19.43 47.69 -56.23
CA ASP A 158 18.78 49.01 -56.07
C ASP A 158 17.57 49.17 -57.00
N ASP A 159 17.70 48.75 -58.27
CA ASP A 159 16.61 48.75 -59.24
C ASP A 159 16.29 47.32 -59.73
N PRO A 160 15.44 46.56 -59.01
CA PRO A 160 15.16 45.17 -59.35
C PRO A 160 14.57 44.99 -60.75
N ILE A 161 13.82 45.98 -61.27
CA ILE A 161 13.17 45.90 -62.58
C ILE A 161 14.20 45.89 -63.71
N LYS A 162 15.31 46.62 -63.56
CA LYS A 162 16.38 46.68 -64.56
C LYS A 162 17.47 45.64 -64.34
N GLU A 163 17.75 45.33 -63.08
CA GLU A 163 18.94 44.54 -62.70
C GLU A 163 18.66 43.04 -62.57
N ILE A 164 17.40 42.63 -62.35
CA ILE A 164 17.03 41.23 -62.15
C ILE A 164 16.28 40.70 -63.37
N ASN A 165 16.81 39.64 -63.97
CA ASN A 165 16.17 38.92 -65.07
C ASN A 165 16.48 37.43 -64.97
N LEU A 166 15.82 36.59 -65.77
CA LEU A 166 15.99 35.14 -65.67
C LEU A 166 17.41 34.66 -65.97
N THR A 167 18.25 35.44 -66.65
CA THR A 167 19.60 35.01 -67.06
C THR A 167 20.69 35.32 -66.03
N ILE A 168 20.39 36.12 -64.99
CA ILE A 168 21.41 36.44 -63.99
C ILE A 168 21.77 35.21 -63.15
N LEU A 169 23.04 35.15 -62.75
CA LEU A 169 23.62 34.03 -62.03
C LEU A 169 22.81 33.63 -60.78
N PRO A 170 22.43 34.55 -59.86
CA PRO A 170 21.69 34.17 -58.64
C PRO A 170 20.37 33.47 -58.91
N VAL A 171 19.62 33.88 -59.95
CA VAL A 171 18.31 33.29 -60.28
C VAL A 171 18.48 31.87 -60.85
N GLN A 172 19.41 31.69 -61.78
CA GLN A 172 19.71 30.38 -62.38
C GLN A 172 20.31 29.40 -61.36
N GLN A 173 21.21 29.90 -60.50
CA GLN A 173 21.85 29.10 -59.46
C GLN A 173 20.84 28.68 -58.38
N MET A 174 20.00 29.60 -57.86
CA MET A 174 18.95 29.25 -56.91
C MET A 174 17.97 28.21 -57.46
N GLY A 175 17.51 28.38 -58.71
CA GLY A 175 16.59 27.46 -59.36
C GLY A 175 17.18 26.06 -59.53
N SER A 176 18.40 25.96 -60.06
CA SER A 176 19.08 24.68 -60.26
C SER A 176 19.48 24.01 -58.94
N LEU A 177 19.99 24.77 -57.96
CA LEU A 177 20.28 24.27 -56.60
C LEU A 177 19.03 23.68 -55.94
N LEU A 178 17.87 24.36 -56.02
CA LEU A 178 16.64 23.87 -55.41
C LEU A 178 16.17 22.55 -56.04
N ILE A 179 16.20 22.48 -57.37
CA ILE A 179 15.67 21.35 -58.15
C ILE A 179 16.51 20.09 -57.93
N TYR A 180 17.84 20.22 -57.99
CA TYR A 180 18.75 19.08 -57.95
C TYR A 180 19.19 18.74 -56.53
N ASP A 181 19.98 19.60 -55.87
CA ASP A 181 20.77 19.15 -54.72
C ASP A 181 20.27 19.62 -53.37
N LEU A 182 19.66 20.81 -53.24
CA LEU A 182 19.17 21.29 -51.94
C LEU A 182 18.00 20.45 -51.43
N LYS A 183 17.13 19.97 -52.32
CA LYS A 183 16.03 19.08 -51.97
C LYS A 183 16.55 17.71 -51.55
N GLY A 184 17.52 17.15 -52.28
CA GLY A 184 18.22 15.92 -51.93
C GLY A 184 18.92 16.05 -50.59
N GLY A 185 19.67 17.13 -50.38
CA GLY A 185 20.37 17.45 -49.13
C GLY A 185 19.44 17.59 -47.94
N CYS A 186 18.28 18.25 -48.09
CA CYS A 186 17.23 18.28 -47.06
C CYS A 186 16.73 16.87 -46.70
N SER A 187 16.59 15.99 -47.70
CA SER A 187 16.14 14.61 -47.51
C SER A 187 17.19 13.77 -46.81
N SER A 188 18.44 13.80 -47.28
CA SER A 188 19.58 13.09 -46.67
C SER A 188 19.81 13.56 -45.24
N TYR A 189 19.73 14.86 -44.99
CA TYR A 189 19.85 15.42 -43.64
C TYR A 189 18.70 14.96 -42.72
N ARG A 190 17.48 14.85 -43.25
CA ARG A 190 16.33 14.30 -42.52
C ARG A 190 16.54 12.83 -42.16
N VAL A 191 17.04 12.03 -43.09
CA VAL A 191 17.31 10.60 -42.86
C VAL A 191 18.37 10.45 -41.77
N ALA A 192 19.49 11.15 -41.88
CA ALA A 192 20.56 11.15 -40.86
C ALA A 192 20.04 11.54 -39.46
N LEU A 193 19.12 12.51 -39.38
CA LEU A 193 18.50 12.90 -38.12
C LEU A 193 17.59 11.80 -37.54
N LEU A 194 16.78 11.15 -38.38
CA LEU A 194 15.89 10.06 -37.96
C LEU A 194 16.70 8.84 -37.51
N ASP A 195 17.78 8.50 -38.21
CA ASP A 195 18.66 7.38 -37.84
C ASP A 195 19.34 7.64 -36.49
N GLY A 196 19.79 8.86 -36.24
CA GLY A 196 20.32 9.26 -34.93
C GLY A 196 19.29 9.09 -33.79
N GLN A 197 18.02 9.43 -34.05
CA GLN A 197 16.94 9.26 -33.07
C GLN A 197 16.60 7.78 -32.85
N ASN A 198 16.51 6.99 -33.94
CA ASN A 198 16.24 5.56 -33.86
C ASN A 198 17.34 4.83 -33.08
N ASN A 199 18.60 5.18 -33.31
CA ASN A 199 19.74 4.60 -32.58
C ASN A 199 19.66 4.91 -31.07
N LEU A 200 19.31 6.14 -30.70
CA LEU A 200 19.12 6.50 -29.30
C LEU A 200 17.97 5.71 -28.65
N ILE A 201 16.85 5.57 -29.35
CA ILE A 201 15.69 4.79 -28.87
C ILE A 201 16.09 3.32 -28.68
N ASN A 202 16.80 2.73 -29.64
CA ASN A 202 17.27 1.35 -29.55
C ASN A 202 18.26 1.15 -28.39
N GLN A 203 19.15 2.10 -28.15
CA GLN A 203 20.06 2.07 -27.00
C GLN A 203 19.30 2.14 -25.67
N LEU A 204 18.33 3.05 -25.55
CA LEU A 204 17.50 3.17 -24.34
C LEU A 204 16.68 1.90 -24.08
N GLN A 205 16.10 1.30 -25.13
CA GLN A 205 15.40 0.02 -25.03
C GLN A 205 16.34 -1.10 -24.57
N THR A 206 17.55 -1.15 -25.11
CA THR A 206 18.57 -2.14 -24.71
C THR A 206 18.94 -1.98 -23.23
N VAL A 207 19.20 -0.76 -22.78
CA VAL A 207 19.49 -0.46 -21.36
C VAL A 207 18.33 -0.86 -20.46
N LEU A 208 17.08 -0.57 -20.87
CA LEU A 208 15.89 -0.95 -20.11
C LEU A 208 15.76 -2.48 -19.97
N ILE A 209 16.00 -3.23 -21.06
CA ILE A 209 15.98 -4.70 -21.05
C ILE A 209 17.05 -5.24 -20.09
N VAL A 210 18.28 -4.70 -20.13
CA VAL A 210 19.36 -5.11 -19.21
C VAL A 210 18.98 -4.84 -17.76
N MET A 211 18.46 -3.65 -17.45
CA MET A 211 18.01 -3.30 -16.11
C MET A 211 16.88 -4.22 -15.62
N PHE A 212 15.97 -4.61 -16.51
CA PHE A 212 14.90 -5.55 -16.20
C PHE A 212 15.43 -6.95 -15.86
N VAL A 213 16.39 -7.46 -16.65
CA VAL A 213 17.05 -8.74 -16.37
C VAL A 213 17.79 -8.70 -15.02
N VAL A 214 18.53 -7.62 -14.75
CA VAL A 214 19.21 -7.43 -13.45
C VAL A 214 18.22 -7.38 -12.29
N ALA A 215 17.06 -6.75 -12.47
CA ALA A 215 16.01 -6.71 -11.45
C ALA A 215 15.43 -8.10 -11.16
N ILE A 216 15.17 -8.91 -12.20
CA ILE A 216 14.71 -10.29 -12.04
C ILE A 216 15.76 -11.11 -11.29
N VAL A 217 17.03 -11.05 -11.71
CA VAL A 217 18.12 -11.80 -11.06
C VAL A 217 18.27 -11.38 -9.59
N SER A 218 18.22 -10.07 -9.30
CA SER A 218 18.30 -9.56 -7.93
C SER A 218 17.11 -10.02 -7.08
N ALA A 219 15.89 -10.05 -7.64
CA ALA A 219 14.71 -10.56 -6.95
C ALA A 219 14.82 -12.07 -6.68
N LEU A 220 15.36 -12.86 -7.62
CA LEU A 220 15.59 -14.29 -7.43
C LEU A 220 16.67 -14.57 -6.38
N ILE A 221 17.77 -13.80 -6.38
CA ILE A 221 18.80 -13.88 -5.33
C ILE A 221 18.20 -13.50 -3.98
N GLY A 222 17.42 -12.41 -3.92
CA GLY A 222 16.70 -12.00 -2.72
C GLY A 222 15.75 -13.09 -2.22
N PHE A 223 15.00 -13.73 -3.11
CA PHE A 223 14.12 -14.85 -2.76
C PHE A 223 14.88 -16.06 -2.24
N GLY A 224 16.00 -16.43 -2.86
CA GLY A 224 16.89 -17.50 -2.38
C GLY A 224 17.45 -17.21 -0.98
N LEU A 225 17.88 -15.97 -0.74
CA LEU A 225 18.33 -15.51 0.58
C LEU A 225 17.20 -15.44 1.62
N LEU A 226 15.96 -15.16 1.19
CA LEU A 226 14.77 -15.20 2.06
C LEU A 226 14.43 -16.63 2.51
N ILE A 227 14.64 -17.63 1.65
CA ILE A 227 14.45 -19.04 2.01
C ILE A 227 15.48 -19.48 3.06
N THR A 228 16.76 -19.13 2.90
CA THR A 228 17.79 -19.48 3.88
C THR A 228 17.62 -18.69 5.19
N THR A 229 17.23 -17.42 5.12
CA THR A 229 16.90 -16.64 6.33
C THR A 229 15.63 -17.13 7.00
N ARG A 230 14.68 -17.80 6.33
CA ARG A 230 13.55 -18.44 7.01
C ARG A 230 14.02 -19.48 8.03
N SER A 231 15.00 -20.33 7.69
CA SER A 231 15.54 -21.31 8.64
C SER A 231 16.27 -20.64 9.81
N ILE A 232 17.00 -19.56 9.53
CA ILE A 232 17.71 -18.79 10.57
C ILE A 232 16.70 -18.05 11.45
N LEU A 233 15.67 -17.43 10.89
CA LEU A 233 14.59 -16.76 11.60
C LEU A 233 13.75 -17.74 12.41
N PHE A 234 13.52 -18.96 11.92
CA PHE A 234 12.89 -20.02 12.70
C PHE A 234 13.76 -20.42 13.89
N ASN A 235 15.06 -20.63 13.68
CA ASN A 235 15.99 -20.90 14.78
C ASN A 235 16.12 -19.73 15.76
N VAL A 236 16.15 -18.49 15.28
CA VAL A 236 16.19 -17.29 16.12
C VAL A 236 14.87 -17.12 16.85
N ALA A 237 13.71 -17.35 16.22
CA ALA A 237 12.42 -17.31 16.87
C ALA A 237 12.26 -18.42 17.91
N GLU A 238 12.77 -19.63 17.63
CA GLU A 238 12.80 -20.74 18.58
C GLU A 238 13.74 -20.44 19.76
N CYS A 239 14.94 -19.91 19.50
CA CYS A 239 15.87 -19.48 20.54
C CYS A 239 15.33 -18.29 21.33
N SER A 240 14.68 -17.31 20.70
CA SER A 240 14.03 -16.17 21.36
C SER A 240 12.79 -16.59 22.14
N SER A 241 12.05 -17.61 21.68
CA SER A 241 10.98 -18.26 22.44
C SER A 241 11.54 -18.92 23.70
N LYS A 242 12.62 -19.68 23.58
CA LYS A 242 13.34 -20.27 24.73
C LYS A 242 13.93 -19.19 25.66
N MET A 243 14.24 -18.01 25.12
CA MET A 243 14.73 -16.88 25.90
C MET A 243 13.60 -16.12 26.61
N LYS A 244 12.36 -16.17 26.09
CA LYS A 244 11.16 -15.73 26.83
C LYS A 244 10.84 -16.65 28.01
N GLU A 245 11.23 -17.92 27.97
CA GLU A 245 11.14 -18.82 29.14
C GLU A 245 12.11 -18.41 30.26
N LEU A 246 13.13 -17.60 29.96
CA LEU A 246 14.07 -17.01 30.93
C LEU A 246 13.65 -15.60 31.38
N ASP A 247 12.53 -15.07 30.87
CA ASP A 247 11.99 -13.78 31.28
C ASP A 247 11.45 -13.89 32.71
N PRO A 248 11.93 -13.07 33.66
CA PRO A 248 11.43 -13.04 35.03
C PRO A 248 9.90 -12.85 35.12
N GLU A 249 9.29 -12.14 34.17
CA GLU A 249 7.83 -11.99 34.11
C GLU A 249 7.13 -13.29 33.69
N THR A 250 7.75 -14.09 32.83
CA THR A 250 7.20 -15.39 32.43
C THR A 250 7.38 -16.43 33.54
N ASP A 251 8.53 -16.46 34.22
CA ASP A 251 8.77 -17.29 35.43
C ASP A 251 7.83 -16.90 36.59
N ALA A 252 7.64 -15.59 36.85
CA ALA A 252 6.67 -15.13 37.84
C ALA A 252 5.23 -15.54 37.48
N ASN A 253 4.85 -15.44 36.20
CA ASN A 253 3.54 -15.85 35.73
C ASN A 253 3.33 -17.37 35.75
N GLU A 254 4.36 -18.20 35.54
CA GLU A 254 4.28 -19.65 35.73
C GLU A 254 4.22 -20.05 37.21
N ARG A 255 4.81 -19.24 38.10
CA ARG A 255 4.69 -19.40 39.56
C ARG A 255 3.30 -19.04 40.08
N THR A 256 2.56 -18.16 39.40
CA THR A 256 1.11 -18.01 39.59
C THR A 256 0.42 -19.11 38.79
N GLY A 257 -0.49 -19.87 39.38
CA GLY A 257 -1.09 -21.05 38.74
C GLY A 257 -1.85 -20.77 37.42
N MET A 258 -2.03 -19.50 37.04
CA MET A 258 -2.76 -19.06 35.85
C MET A 258 -1.93 -19.01 34.56
N GLY A 259 -0.60 -19.05 34.65
CA GLY A 259 0.29 -19.08 33.49
C GLY A 259 -0.02 -17.99 32.45
N PRO A 260 -0.33 -18.34 31.18
CA PRO A 260 -0.59 -17.34 30.14
C PRO A 260 -1.94 -16.60 30.30
N ALA A 261 -2.86 -17.09 31.15
CA ALA A 261 -4.17 -16.48 31.39
C ALA A 261 -4.21 -15.60 32.66
N GLY A 262 -3.06 -15.31 33.27
CA GLY A 262 -2.96 -14.24 34.28
C GLY A 262 -3.01 -12.86 33.63
N TRP A 263 -3.57 -11.86 34.32
CA TRP A 263 -3.50 -10.47 33.85
C TRP A 263 -2.05 -9.99 33.81
N LYS A 264 -1.68 -9.24 32.76
CA LYS A 264 -0.33 -8.70 32.54
C LYS A 264 -0.46 -7.32 31.91
N ASP A 265 0.49 -6.44 32.21
CA ASP A 265 0.53 -5.10 31.60
C ASP A 265 0.66 -5.16 30.07
N SER A 266 1.26 -6.23 29.53
CA SER A 266 1.32 -6.48 28.08
C SER A 266 -0.04 -6.79 27.42
N TYR A 267 -1.09 -7.04 28.21
CA TYR A 267 -2.46 -7.19 27.74
C TYR A 267 -3.28 -5.90 27.88
N ALA A 268 -2.76 -4.87 28.55
CA ALA A 268 -3.44 -3.60 28.69
C ALA A 268 -3.66 -2.95 27.30
N CYS A 269 -4.87 -2.48 27.07
CA CYS A 269 -5.29 -1.79 25.87
C CYS A 269 -5.15 -0.27 25.99
N ASP A 270 -4.64 0.24 27.12
CA ASP A 270 -4.53 1.66 27.46
C ASP A 270 -5.92 2.33 27.64
N CYS A 271 -6.91 1.58 28.12
CA CYS A 271 -8.25 2.08 28.45
C CYS A 271 -8.74 1.45 29.75
N ILE A 272 -8.76 2.25 30.81
CA ILE A 272 -9.08 1.79 32.18
C ILE A 272 -10.41 1.01 32.22
N ARG A 273 -11.45 1.49 31.54
CA ARG A 273 -12.75 0.81 31.50
C ARG A 273 -12.67 -0.61 30.96
N ILE A 274 -12.02 -0.80 29.80
CA ILE A 274 -11.91 -2.10 29.13
C ILE A 274 -10.94 -3.00 29.90
N ASP A 275 -9.78 -2.46 30.27
CA ASP A 275 -8.75 -3.19 31.02
C ASP A 275 -9.29 -3.73 32.35
N LYS A 276 -10.09 -2.93 33.07
CA LYS A 276 -10.73 -3.38 34.33
C LYS A 276 -11.77 -4.47 34.12
N GLN A 277 -12.48 -4.51 32.99
CA GLN A 277 -13.38 -5.63 32.69
C GLN A 277 -12.59 -6.90 32.39
N HIS A 278 -11.51 -6.80 31.59
CA HIS A 278 -10.68 -7.93 31.26
C HIS A 278 -9.98 -8.51 32.50
N GLU A 279 -9.39 -7.65 33.32
CA GLU A 279 -8.80 -8.03 34.61
C GLU A 279 -9.82 -8.75 35.48
N ARG A 280 -11.04 -8.21 35.61
CA ARG A 280 -12.13 -8.82 36.39
C ARG A 280 -12.51 -10.22 35.89
N VAL A 281 -12.60 -10.41 34.58
CA VAL A 281 -12.84 -11.73 33.96
C VAL A 281 -11.77 -12.74 34.39
N LEU A 282 -10.50 -12.35 34.32
CA LEU A 282 -9.38 -13.23 34.66
C LEU A 282 -9.29 -13.54 36.16
N LEU A 283 -9.65 -12.59 37.04
CA LEU A 283 -9.72 -12.83 38.48
C LEU A 283 -10.79 -13.87 38.85
N TYR A 284 -11.98 -13.77 38.27
CA TYR A 284 -13.03 -14.77 38.48
C TYR A 284 -12.70 -16.12 37.84
N LEU A 285 -12.03 -16.10 36.69
CA LEU A 285 -11.48 -17.32 36.07
C LEU A 285 -10.47 -17.99 37.01
N ALA A 286 -9.58 -17.22 37.64
CA ALA A 286 -8.62 -17.75 38.60
C ALA A 286 -9.32 -18.40 39.80
N ALA A 287 -10.33 -17.73 40.38
CA ALA A 287 -11.15 -18.32 41.45
C ALA A 287 -11.80 -19.64 41.03
N LEU A 288 -12.33 -19.72 39.80
CA LEU A 288 -12.92 -20.95 39.26
C LEU A 288 -11.87 -22.05 39.12
N CYS A 289 -10.76 -21.77 38.44
CA CYS A 289 -9.69 -22.73 38.19
C CYS A 289 -9.09 -23.25 39.49
N GLY A 290 -8.76 -22.37 40.46
CA GLY A 290 -8.26 -22.78 41.77
C GLY A 290 -9.30 -23.51 42.64
N SER A 291 -10.61 -23.28 42.41
CA SER A 291 -11.67 -24.06 43.07
C SER A 291 -11.82 -25.47 42.48
N ILE A 292 -11.48 -25.66 41.20
CA ILE A 292 -11.48 -26.96 40.52
C ILE A 292 -10.20 -27.72 40.90
N ASP A 293 -9.05 -27.08 40.70
CA ASP A 293 -7.72 -27.61 40.97
C ASP A 293 -7.05 -26.82 42.12
N THR A 294 -7.13 -27.39 43.32
CA THR A 294 -6.57 -26.78 44.53
C THR A 294 -5.05 -26.80 44.60
N SER A 295 -4.36 -27.44 43.65
CA SER A 295 -2.90 -27.37 43.56
C SER A 295 -2.40 -26.07 42.93
N MET A 296 -3.29 -25.31 42.28
CA MET A 296 -2.94 -24.05 41.62
C MET A 296 -2.61 -22.94 42.63
N ASN A 297 -1.48 -22.26 42.45
CA ASN A 297 -1.09 -21.10 43.25
C ASN A 297 -1.76 -19.81 42.74
N ILE A 298 -2.99 -19.53 43.20
CA ILE A 298 -3.72 -18.31 42.82
C ILE A 298 -3.75 -17.24 43.92
N ASN A 299 -2.84 -17.32 44.91
CA ASN A 299 -2.91 -16.45 46.10
C ASN A 299 -2.82 -14.96 45.75
N GLU A 300 -2.05 -14.61 44.72
CA GLU A 300 -1.96 -13.24 44.23
C GLU A 300 -3.30 -12.72 43.72
N GLN A 301 -3.99 -13.49 42.86
CA GLN A 301 -5.30 -13.11 42.33
C GLN A 301 -6.35 -13.01 43.44
N ILE A 302 -6.30 -13.90 44.44
CA ILE A 302 -7.16 -13.83 45.62
C ILE A 302 -6.88 -12.57 46.45
N ASN A 303 -5.61 -12.22 46.63
CA ASN A 303 -5.22 -10.99 47.34
C ASN A 303 -5.71 -9.75 46.59
N THR A 304 -5.59 -9.71 45.25
CA THR A 304 -6.11 -8.62 44.43
C THR A 304 -7.62 -8.46 44.60
N MET A 305 -8.39 -9.56 44.56
CA MET A 305 -9.84 -9.52 44.80
C MET A 305 -10.22 -9.07 46.22
N THR A 306 -9.38 -9.35 47.22
CA THR A 306 -9.66 -9.04 48.63
C THR A 306 -9.27 -7.61 49.00
N ASN A 307 -8.13 -7.13 48.51
CA ASN A 307 -7.50 -5.89 48.97
C ASN A 307 -7.75 -4.70 48.04
N SER A 308 -8.24 -4.93 46.81
CA SER A 308 -8.54 -3.84 45.87
C SER A 308 -9.90 -3.21 46.18
N GLU A 309 -9.91 -1.89 46.37
CA GLU A 309 -11.13 -1.10 46.54
C GLU A 309 -12.07 -1.21 45.32
N ASP A 310 -11.52 -1.40 44.12
CA ASP A 310 -12.28 -1.54 42.87
C ASP A 310 -13.10 -2.85 42.80
N PHE A 311 -12.69 -3.88 43.55
CA PHE A 311 -13.24 -5.23 43.42
C PHE A 311 -13.94 -5.75 44.68
N ASN A 312 -13.47 -5.39 45.88
CA ASN A 312 -13.92 -5.96 47.15
C ASN A 312 -15.40 -5.64 47.48
N ASP A 313 -15.89 -4.48 47.04
CA ASP A 313 -17.26 -4.04 47.29
C ASP A 313 -18.28 -4.66 46.31
N LEU A 314 -17.81 -5.35 45.27
CA LEU A 314 -18.68 -6.00 44.29
C LEU A 314 -19.24 -7.31 44.85
N LYS A 315 -20.57 -7.45 44.75
CA LYS A 315 -21.30 -8.63 45.23
C LYS A 315 -20.81 -9.92 44.59
N GLU A 316 -20.50 -9.90 43.29
CA GLU A 316 -19.95 -11.04 42.54
C GLU A 316 -18.59 -11.46 43.10
N THR A 317 -17.71 -10.50 43.39
CA THR A 317 -16.40 -10.78 43.99
C THR A 317 -16.54 -11.44 45.34
N GLN A 318 -17.45 -10.94 46.19
CA GLN A 318 -17.72 -11.53 47.51
C GLN A 318 -18.25 -12.97 47.40
N ILE A 319 -19.15 -13.24 46.45
CA ILE A 319 -19.66 -14.60 46.19
C ILE A 319 -18.53 -15.50 45.70
N ALA A 320 -17.72 -15.05 44.73
CA ALA A 320 -16.61 -15.83 44.19
C ALA A 320 -15.57 -16.15 45.28
N LEU A 321 -15.18 -15.15 46.07
CA LEU A 321 -14.21 -15.26 47.14
C LEU A 321 -14.69 -16.18 48.26
N SER A 322 -15.93 -15.98 48.75
CA SER A 322 -16.51 -16.81 49.81
C SER A 322 -16.68 -18.27 49.37
N ASN A 323 -17.14 -18.51 48.15
CA ASN A 323 -17.26 -19.86 47.59
C ASN A 323 -15.88 -20.52 47.44
N TYR A 324 -14.89 -19.80 46.91
CA TYR A 324 -13.51 -20.30 46.78
C TYR A 324 -12.89 -20.66 48.14
N GLN A 325 -12.95 -19.75 49.11
CA GLN A 325 -12.42 -19.96 50.46
C GLN A 325 -13.12 -21.13 51.16
N SER A 326 -14.44 -21.25 51.00
CA SER A 326 -15.21 -22.37 51.53
C SER A 326 -14.81 -23.72 50.92
N ILE A 327 -14.60 -23.77 49.59
CA ILE A 327 -14.11 -25.00 48.92
C ILE A 327 -12.68 -25.34 49.40
N ARG A 328 -11.80 -24.34 49.47
CA ARG A 328 -10.40 -24.52 49.87
C ARG A 328 -10.30 -25.06 51.30
N SER A 329 -11.02 -24.46 52.24
CA SER A 329 -11.08 -24.92 53.64
C SER A 329 -11.67 -26.33 53.76
N GLN A 330 -12.77 -26.65 53.06
CA GLN A 330 -13.36 -28.00 53.04
C GLN A 330 -12.34 -29.05 52.55
N ARG A 331 -11.57 -28.74 51.50
CA ARG A 331 -10.55 -29.66 50.96
C ARG A 331 -9.30 -29.74 51.85
N SER A 332 -8.87 -28.65 52.48
CA SER A 332 -7.73 -28.63 53.41
C SER A 332 -8.02 -29.38 54.72
N GLN A 333 -9.23 -29.25 55.28
CA GLN A 333 -9.65 -30.00 56.46
C GLN A 333 -9.60 -31.52 56.21
N GLN A 334 -9.93 -31.96 55.00
CA GLN A 334 -9.85 -33.37 54.62
C GLN A 334 -8.41 -33.88 54.47
N MET A 335 -7.50 -33.09 53.90
CA MET A 335 -6.07 -33.45 53.84
C MET A 335 -5.44 -33.58 55.23
N ASN A 336 -5.83 -32.73 56.18
CA ASN A 336 -5.36 -32.82 57.56
C ASN A 336 -5.91 -34.06 58.28
N HIS A 337 -7.18 -34.43 58.04
CA HIS A 337 -7.79 -35.64 58.61
C HIS A 337 -7.16 -36.94 58.05
N MET A 338 -6.71 -36.94 56.80
CA MET A 338 -5.95 -38.05 56.19
C MET A 338 -4.56 -38.22 56.80
N ASN A 339 -3.88 -37.12 57.15
CA ASN A 339 -2.59 -37.19 57.83
C ASN A 339 -2.72 -37.74 59.26
N GLU A 340 -3.81 -37.45 59.98
CA GLU A 340 -4.05 -38.03 61.31
C GLU A 340 -4.45 -39.51 61.26
N GLU A 341 -5.29 -39.96 60.31
CA GLU A 341 -5.65 -41.38 60.17
C GLU A 341 -4.49 -42.24 59.63
N SER A 342 -3.64 -41.69 58.75
CA SER A 342 -2.45 -42.40 58.25
C SER A 342 -1.36 -42.58 59.33
N VAL A 343 -1.28 -41.68 60.31
CA VAL A 343 -0.38 -41.83 61.48
C VAL A 343 -0.84 -42.95 62.41
N ILE A 344 -2.14 -43.26 62.47
CA ILE A 344 -2.66 -44.38 63.27
C ILE A 344 -2.40 -45.74 62.59
N GLN A 345 -2.23 -45.79 61.26
CA GLN A 345 -1.93 -47.03 60.52
C GLN A 345 -0.44 -47.31 60.27
N MET A 346 0.47 -46.38 60.56
CA MET A 346 1.92 -46.55 60.33
C MET A 346 2.67 -47.38 61.39
N ASN A 347 1.98 -48.20 62.17
CA ASN A 347 2.63 -49.09 63.15
C ASN A 347 2.75 -50.57 62.73
N ASN A 348 2.47 -50.92 61.46
CA ASN A 348 2.72 -52.26 60.94
C ASN A 348 3.28 -52.22 59.50
N GLY A 349 4.60 -52.40 59.39
CA GLY A 349 5.28 -53.25 58.40
C GLY A 349 5.07 -53.03 56.89
N GLU A 350 6.16 -52.57 56.27
CA GLU A 350 6.64 -52.88 54.90
C GLU A 350 5.84 -52.41 53.66
N GLY A 351 6.59 -51.78 52.73
CA GLY A 351 6.28 -51.82 51.30
C GLY A 351 5.94 -50.48 50.67
N ASN A 352 6.97 -49.80 50.15
CA ASN A 352 6.87 -48.58 49.37
C ASN A 352 6.13 -48.85 48.04
N GLN A 353 4.83 -48.53 47.97
CA GLN A 353 4.10 -48.29 46.72
C GLN A 353 3.22 -47.06 46.89
N HIS A 354 3.62 -45.95 46.27
CA HIS A 354 2.77 -44.78 46.05
C HIS A 354 1.58 -45.18 45.17
N ARG A 355 0.51 -45.68 45.79
CA ARG A 355 -0.82 -45.72 45.18
C ARG A 355 -1.39 -44.31 45.25
N ASN A 356 -1.59 -43.69 44.08
CA ASN A 356 -2.53 -42.59 43.91
C ASN A 356 -3.93 -43.14 44.24
N VAL A 357 -4.29 -43.10 45.54
CA VAL A 357 -5.65 -43.38 45.98
C VAL A 357 -6.49 -42.18 45.55
N ASP A 358 -7.46 -42.45 44.69
CA ASP A 358 -8.45 -41.53 44.16
C ASP A 358 -9.12 -40.77 45.32
N ALA A 359 -8.70 -39.53 45.58
CA ALA A 359 -9.19 -38.70 46.70
C ALA A 359 -10.71 -38.44 46.64
N SER A 360 -11.35 -38.83 45.52
CA SER A 360 -12.80 -38.82 45.31
C SER A 360 -13.56 -39.87 46.14
N ALA A 361 -12.91 -40.97 46.56
CA ALA A 361 -13.56 -42.09 47.25
C ALA A 361 -13.95 -41.81 48.72
N LEU A 362 -13.41 -40.74 49.33
CA LEU A 362 -13.62 -40.39 50.74
C LEU A 362 -14.51 -39.15 50.98
N ILE A 363 -14.95 -38.44 49.93
CA ILE A 363 -15.81 -37.26 50.10
C ILE A 363 -17.27 -37.70 50.27
N ASN A 364 -17.91 -37.32 51.38
CA ASN A 364 -19.33 -37.57 51.57
C ASN A 364 -20.14 -36.91 50.44
N LYS A 365 -21.09 -37.64 49.84
CA LYS A 365 -21.95 -37.19 48.72
C LYS A 365 -22.56 -35.80 48.96
N THR A 366 -22.91 -35.46 50.21
CA THR A 366 -23.46 -34.13 50.55
C THR A 366 -22.42 -33.01 50.42
N GLN A 367 -21.19 -33.24 50.89
CA GLN A 367 -20.07 -32.29 50.74
C GLN A 367 -19.67 -32.13 49.28
N LEU A 368 -19.62 -33.24 48.53
CA LEU A 368 -19.31 -33.21 47.10
C LEU A 368 -20.33 -32.39 46.32
N LYS A 369 -21.62 -32.55 46.62
CA LYS A 369 -22.71 -31.78 46.02
C LYS A 369 -22.59 -30.28 46.33
N ASP A 370 -22.17 -29.92 47.54
CA ASP A 370 -21.96 -28.53 47.95
C ASP A 370 -20.76 -27.90 47.22
N ILE A 371 -19.62 -28.61 47.12
CA ILE A 371 -18.44 -28.17 46.37
C ILE A 371 -18.80 -27.90 44.91
N VAL A 372 -19.44 -28.87 44.25
CA VAL A 372 -19.86 -28.75 42.85
C VAL A 372 -20.81 -27.58 42.65
N LYS A 373 -21.77 -27.38 43.57
CA LYS A 373 -22.71 -26.25 43.50
C LYS A 373 -21.97 -24.92 43.54
N LYS A 374 -21.00 -24.76 44.45
CA LYS A 374 -20.19 -23.54 44.58
C LYS A 374 -19.28 -23.32 43.37
N GLN A 375 -18.67 -24.38 42.81
CA GLN A 375 -17.89 -24.30 41.58
C GLN A 375 -18.73 -23.81 40.40
N LEU A 376 -19.95 -24.33 40.24
CA LEU A 376 -20.88 -23.90 39.20
C LEU A 376 -21.37 -22.45 39.40
N GLU A 377 -21.49 -22.00 40.65
CA GLU A 377 -21.83 -20.61 40.95
C GLU A 377 -20.69 -19.64 40.58
N ILE A 378 -19.42 -20.02 40.82
CA ILE A 378 -18.27 -19.25 40.31
C ILE A 378 -18.24 -19.28 38.77
N ALA A 379 -18.52 -20.43 38.14
CA ALA A 379 -18.61 -20.52 36.68
C ALA A 379 -19.69 -19.60 36.10
N ASN A 380 -20.84 -19.45 36.78
CA ASN A 380 -21.87 -18.50 36.39
C ASN A 380 -21.40 -17.05 36.43
N ILE A 381 -20.59 -16.69 37.43
CA ILE A 381 -19.98 -15.37 37.52
C ILE A 381 -19.06 -15.16 36.32
N VAL A 382 -18.16 -16.10 36.03
CA VAL A 382 -17.24 -16.03 34.87
C VAL A 382 -18.00 -15.82 33.56
N ILE A 383 -19.07 -16.59 33.32
CA ILE A 383 -19.89 -16.45 32.11
C ILE A 383 -20.50 -15.05 32.02
N ARG A 384 -21.16 -14.58 33.10
CA ARG A 384 -21.84 -13.27 33.11
C ARG A 384 -20.85 -12.12 32.89
N THR A 385 -19.72 -12.15 33.58
CA THR A 385 -18.69 -11.11 33.46
C THR A 385 -18.08 -11.11 32.06
N THR A 386 -17.79 -12.28 31.47
CA THR A 386 -17.24 -12.36 30.11
C THR A 386 -18.23 -11.83 29.07
N PHE A 387 -19.50 -12.23 29.17
CA PHE A 387 -20.54 -11.75 28.26
C PHE A 387 -20.77 -10.25 28.41
N TYR A 388 -20.69 -9.73 29.64
CA TYR A 388 -20.87 -8.31 29.88
C TYR A 388 -19.69 -7.48 29.37
N ALA A 389 -18.46 -7.96 29.47
CA ALA A 389 -17.29 -7.30 28.86
C ALA A 389 -17.49 -7.10 27.35
N PHE A 390 -17.88 -8.16 26.63
CA PHE A 390 -18.16 -8.07 25.19
C PHE A 390 -19.37 -7.17 24.88
N PHE A 391 -20.40 -7.21 25.72
CA PHE A 391 -21.56 -6.34 25.58
C PHE A 391 -21.18 -4.85 25.73
N ASP A 392 -20.32 -4.54 26.70
CA ASP A 392 -19.86 -3.17 26.97
C ASP A 392 -19.00 -2.63 25.83
N GLU A 393 -18.05 -3.43 25.33
CA GLU A 393 -17.24 -3.10 24.17
C GLU A 393 -18.10 -2.84 22.93
N GLU A 394 -19.09 -3.71 22.66
CA GLU A 394 -20.01 -3.52 21.53
C GLU A 394 -20.93 -2.31 21.70
N HIS A 395 -21.28 -1.97 22.94
CA HIS A 395 -21.99 -0.75 23.26
C HIS A 395 -21.15 0.49 22.92
N LEU A 396 -19.86 0.50 23.25
CA LEU A 396 -18.92 1.55 22.88
C LEU A 396 -18.75 1.65 21.36
N ILE A 397 -18.59 0.52 20.66
CA ILE A 397 -18.51 0.44 19.19
C ILE A 397 -19.72 1.11 18.54
N HIS A 398 -20.92 0.81 19.05
CA HIS A 398 -22.16 1.35 18.55
C HIS A 398 -22.30 2.86 18.83
N ASN A 399 -22.15 3.27 20.10
CA ASN A 399 -22.38 4.64 20.53
C ASN A 399 -21.41 5.63 19.89
N TYR A 400 -20.14 5.24 19.76
CA TYR A 400 -19.10 6.09 19.19
C TYR A 400 -18.90 5.86 17.68
N LYS A 401 -19.85 5.17 17.03
CA LYS A 401 -19.89 4.98 15.57
C LYS A 401 -18.55 4.51 15.01
N ILE A 402 -17.99 3.47 15.61
CA ILE A 402 -16.74 2.85 15.15
C ILE A 402 -16.97 2.24 13.76
N ALA A 403 -15.93 2.24 12.93
CA ALA A 403 -16.03 1.87 11.52
C ALA A 403 -16.62 0.45 11.34
N HIS A 404 -17.44 0.28 10.31
CA HIS A 404 -18.17 -0.97 10.08
C HIS A 404 -17.22 -2.16 9.84
N SER A 405 -16.05 -1.94 9.24
CA SER A 405 -15.01 -2.96 9.05
C SER A 405 -14.54 -3.55 10.37
N HIS A 406 -14.15 -2.69 11.31
CA HIS A 406 -13.69 -3.10 12.65
C HIS A 406 -14.83 -3.74 13.44
N LYS A 407 -16.01 -3.10 13.47
CA LYS A 407 -17.23 -3.66 14.09
C LYS A 407 -17.51 -5.09 13.63
N LYS A 408 -17.44 -5.36 12.32
CA LYS A 408 -17.71 -6.68 11.76
C LYS A 408 -16.70 -7.73 12.24
N VAL A 409 -15.41 -7.41 12.25
CA VAL A 409 -14.36 -8.33 12.73
C VAL A 409 -14.51 -8.60 14.22
N HIS A 410 -14.73 -7.56 15.01
CA HIS A 410 -14.92 -7.64 16.46
C HIS A 410 -16.10 -8.53 16.82
N HIS A 411 -17.26 -8.29 16.19
CA HIS A 411 -18.48 -9.08 16.39
C HIS A 411 -18.29 -10.57 16.06
N ILE A 412 -17.59 -10.89 14.96
CA ILE A 412 -17.34 -12.28 14.56
C ILE A 412 -16.49 -12.99 15.63
N GLN A 413 -15.49 -12.33 16.17
CA GLN A 413 -14.60 -12.92 17.17
C GLN A 413 -15.29 -13.11 18.52
N HIS A 414 -16.08 -12.14 18.98
CA HIS A 414 -16.94 -12.29 20.16
C HIS A 414 -17.88 -13.48 20.04
N ALA A 415 -18.61 -13.58 18.93
CA ALA A 415 -19.52 -14.69 18.69
C ALA A 415 -18.79 -16.05 18.68
N ALA A 416 -17.61 -16.12 18.05
CA ALA A 416 -16.79 -17.34 18.02
C ALA A 416 -16.29 -17.74 19.41
N LEU A 417 -15.84 -16.78 20.21
CA LEU A 417 -15.36 -17.03 21.57
C LEU A 417 -16.49 -17.47 22.50
N ILE A 418 -17.66 -16.85 22.40
CA ILE A 418 -18.86 -17.25 23.15
C ILE A 418 -19.22 -18.71 22.87
N ARG A 419 -19.17 -19.17 21.61
CA ARG A 419 -19.42 -20.59 21.27
C ARG A 419 -18.43 -21.55 21.94
N LYS A 420 -17.16 -21.15 22.02
CA LYS A 420 -16.13 -21.93 22.72
C LYS A 420 -16.40 -21.98 24.23
N ILE A 421 -16.73 -20.83 24.84
CA ILE A 421 -17.11 -20.74 26.26
C ILE A 421 -18.32 -21.63 26.55
N GLN A 422 -19.37 -21.56 25.74
CA GLN A 422 -20.56 -22.41 25.88
C GLN A 422 -20.21 -23.90 25.87
N SER A 423 -19.39 -24.31 24.91
CA SER A 423 -18.98 -25.70 24.77
C SER A 423 -18.19 -26.17 26.00
N GLN A 424 -17.26 -25.34 26.50
CA GLN A 424 -16.47 -25.65 27.69
C GLN A 424 -17.30 -25.68 28.97
N MET A 425 -18.21 -24.72 29.16
CA MET A 425 -19.06 -24.63 30.35
C MET A 425 -20.08 -25.77 30.41
N LEU A 426 -20.65 -26.16 29.26
CA LEU A 426 -21.51 -27.35 29.18
C LEU A 426 -20.73 -28.64 29.44
N SER A 427 -19.51 -28.76 28.93
CA SER A 427 -18.64 -29.91 29.19
C SER A 427 -18.30 -30.03 30.67
N LEU A 428 -17.89 -28.92 31.29
CA LEU A 428 -17.64 -28.80 32.73
C LEU A 428 -18.87 -29.19 33.53
N GLN A 429 -20.06 -28.67 33.21
CA GLN A 429 -21.26 -29.04 33.94
C GLN A 429 -21.62 -30.53 33.76
N ASN A 430 -21.51 -31.10 32.55
CA ASN A 430 -21.79 -32.52 32.34
C ASN A 430 -20.83 -33.41 33.16
N SER A 431 -19.59 -32.96 33.40
CA SER A 431 -18.61 -33.68 34.23
C SER A 431 -18.98 -33.77 35.71
N THR A 432 -19.92 -32.93 36.17
CA THR A 432 -20.35 -32.91 37.58
C THR A 432 -21.27 -34.07 37.98
N HIS A 433 -21.66 -34.92 37.02
CA HIS A 433 -22.57 -36.03 37.22
C HIS A 433 -22.03 -37.32 36.60
N THR A 434 -22.02 -38.41 37.36
CA THR A 434 -21.83 -39.77 36.87
C THR A 434 -23.08 -40.60 37.09
N LYS A 435 -23.10 -41.87 36.62
CA LYS A 435 -24.21 -42.80 36.84
C LYS A 435 -24.52 -43.01 38.34
N ASP A 436 -23.55 -42.75 39.22
CA ASP A 436 -23.60 -43.05 40.66
C ASP A 436 -23.83 -41.81 41.56
N GLY A 437 -23.94 -40.61 40.96
CA GLY A 437 -24.24 -39.36 41.67
C GLY A 437 -23.39 -38.15 41.23
N PRO A 438 -23.26 -37.11 42.09
CA PRO A 438 -22.35 -36.00 41.86
C PRO A 438 -20.90 -36.49 41.76
N ALA A 439 -20.11 -35.86 40.90
CA ALA A 439 -18.69 -36.14 40.71
C ALA A 439 -17.86 -34.85 40.76
N LEU A 440 -16.60 -34.98 41.19
CA LEU A 440 -15.66 -33.86 41.14
C LEU A 440 -15.39 -33.49 39.68
N ILE A 441 -15.30 -32.19 39.43
CA ILE A 441 -14.86 -31.67 38.13
C ILE A 441 -13.38 -32.03 37.94
N PRO A 442 -12.99 -32.72 36.86
CA PRO A 442 -11.59 -33.00 36.55
C PRO A 442 -10.75 -31.72 36.42
N SER A 443 -9.52 -31.73 36.94
CA SER A 443 -8.58 -30.60 36.83
C SER A 443 -8.23 -30.24 35.38
N SER A 444 -8.40 -31.16 34.43
CA SER A 444 -8.26 -30.89 33.00
C SER A 444 -9.19 -29.79 32.50
N HIS A 445 -10.35 -29.56 33.13
CA HIS A 445 -11.21 -28.43 32.79
C HIS A 445 -10.60 -27.08 33.18
N ALA A 446 -9.90 -26.99 34.30
CA ALA A 446 -9.17 -25.77 34.68
C ALA A 446 -8.11 -25.43 33.61
N GLN A 447 -7.36 -26.44 33.16
CA GLN A 447 -6.36 -26.28 32.11
C GLN A 447 -6.96 -25.89 30.75
N GLN A 448 -8.13 -26.46 30.39
CA GLN A 448 -8.85 -26.08 29.17
C GLN A 448 -9.36 -24.63 29.21
N LEU A 449 -9.86 -24.20 30.37
CA LEU A 449 -10.32 -22.83 30.59
C LEU A 449 -9.16 -21.83 30.53
N ILE A 450 -8.02 -22.13 31.15
CA ILE A 450 -6.79 -21.31 31.07
C ILE A 450 -6.37 -21.14 29.60
N ARG A 451 -6.30 -22.23 28.84
CA ARG A 451 -5.93 -22.17 27.41
C ARG A 451 -6.93 -21.36 26.58
N LEU A 452 -8.22 -21.48 26.87
CA LEU A 452 -9.27 -20.73 26.18
C LEU A 452 -9.10 -19.22 26.39
N TYR A 453 -8.94 -18.78 27.64
CA TYR A 453 -8.81 -17.36 27.96
C TYR A 453 -7.43 -16.79 27.59
N ALA A 454 -6.36 -17.61 27.61
CA ALA A 454 -5.07 -17.23 27.06
C ALA A 454 -5.15 -16.95 25.54
N SER A 455 -5.86 -17.80 24.78
CA SER A 455 -6.11 -17.54 23.35
C SER A 455 -6.94 -16.27 23.15
N TRP A 456 -7.94 -16.00 24.00
CA TRP A 456 -8.67 -14.74 23.95
C TRP A 456 -7.74 -13.53 24.16
N LEU A 457 -6.87 -13.53 25.17
CA LEU A 457 -5.93 -12.42 25.40
C LEU A 457 -5.01 -12.17 24.20
N MET A 458 -4.43 -13.23 23.64
CA MET A 458 -3.44 -13.13 22.56
C MET A 458 -4.06 -12.84 21.17
N ASP A 459 -5.21 -13.45 20.88
CA ASP A 459 -5.82 -13.38 19.55
C ASP A 459 -6.84 -12.24 19.43
N HIS A 460 -7.43 -11.84 20.56
CA HIS A 460 -8.48 -10.84 20.61
C HIS A 460 -8.00 -9.55 21.28
N VAL A 461 -7.67 -9.58 22.58
CA VAL A 461 -7.41 -8.38 23.38
C VAL A 461 -6.23 -7.58 22.83
N GLN A 462 -5.07 -8.23 22.63
CA GLN A 462 -3.86 -7.55 22.14
C GLN A 462 -3.97 -6.96 20.73
N LYS A 463 -4.97 -7.38 19.95
CA LYS A 463 -5.10 -7.01 18.53
C LYS A 463 -6.31 -6.13 18.27
N ASN A 464 -7.49 -6.63 18.62
CA ASN A 464 -8.77 -6.01 18.27
C ASN A 464 -9.18 -5.00 19.34
N ASP A 465 -9.09 -5.34 20.63
CA ASP A 465 -9.47 -4.41 21.69
C ASP A 465 -8.50 -3.23 21.78
N ARG A 466 -7.21 -3.47 21.56
CA ARG A 466 -6.21 -2.39 21.45
C ARG A 466 -6.48 -1.46 20.26
N GLU A 467 -6.87 -2.01 19.11
CA GLU A 467 -7.30 -1.20 17.96
C GLU A 467 -8.59 -0.44 18.29
N LEU A 468 -9.56 -1.08 18.97
CA LEU A 468 -10.79 -0.45 19.41
C LEU A 468 -10.50 0.76 20.30
N VAL A 469 -9.63 0.62 21.31
CA VAL A 469 -9.24 1.73 22.20
C VAL A 469 -8.63 2.88 21.41
N THR A 470 -7.72 2.58 20.46
CA THR A 470 -7.12 3.61 19.60
C THR A 470 -8.19 4.40 18.84
N LEU A 471 -9.23 3.72 18.35
CA LEU A 471 -10.35 4.37 17.68
C LEU A 471 -11.25 5.15 18.65
N LEU A 472 -11.46 4.64 19.86
CA LEU A 472 -12.28 5.26 20.91
C LEU A 472 -11.64 6.53 21.48
N VAL A 473 -10.32 6.58 21.68
CA VAL A 473 -9.61 7.77 22.20
C VAL A 473 -9.88 9.01 21.33
N SER A 474 -10.09 8.83 20.03
CA SER A 474 -10.41 9.93 19.11
C SER A 474 -11.89 10.36 19.10
N LYS A 475 -12.79 9.61 19.76
CA LYS A 475 -14.26 9.77 19.62
C LYS A 475 -15.03 9.84 20.93
N ALA A 476 -14.59 9.14 21.97
CA ALA A 476 -15.22 9.09 23.27
C ALA A 476 -14.57 10.10 24.22
N PRO A 477 -15.33 10.73 25.12
CA PRO A 477 -14.74 11.57 26.16
C PRO A 477 -13.93 10.70 27.13
N GLU A 478 -12.84 11.26 27.65
CA GLU A 478 -11.95 10.58 28.61
C GLU A 478 -12.72 10.04 29.83
N SER A 479 -13.69 10.81 30.34
CA SER A 479 -14.55 10.38 31.44
C SER A 479 -15.39 9.12 31.15
N GLU A 480 -15.68 8.81 29.89
CA GLU A 480 -16.36 7.56 29.52
C GLU A 480 -15.37 6.38 29.45
N LEU A 481 -14.13 6.64 29.04
CA LEU A 481 -13.05 5.65 28.90
C LEU A 481 -12.42 5.27 30.25
N GLU A 482 -12.54 6.15 31.25
CA GLU A 482 -12.09 5.91 32.63
C GLU A 482 -13.20 5.36 33.53
N ARG A 483 -14.45 5.30 33.02
CA ARG A 483 -15.60 4.89 33.82
C ARG A 483 -15.52 3.40 34.20
N ILE A 484 -15.63 3.14 35.51
CA ILE A 484 -15.82 1.77 36.01
C ILE A 484 -17.26 1.33 35.75
N VAL A 485 -17.43 0.17 35.10
CA VAL A 485 -18.74 -0.41 34.80
C VAL A 485 -19.00 -1.63 35.68
N ASN A 486 -20.18 -1.67 36.30
CA ASN A 486 -20.59 -2.78 37.16
C ASN A 486 -21.28 -3.87 36.32
N VAL A 487 -20.93 -5.12 36.59
CA VAL A 487 -21.53 -6.28 35.91
C VAL A 487 -22.91 -6.54 36.50
N PRO A 488 -24.00 -6.55 35.72
CA PRO A 488 -25.32 -6.89 36.21
C PRO A 488 -25.44 -8.35 36.67
N LEU A 489 -26.38 -8.61 37.58
CA LEU A 489 -26.69 -9.97 38.02
C LEU A 489 -27.36 -10.81 36.91
N GLU A 490 -27.92 -10.17 35.89
CA GLU A 490 -28.53 -10.81 34.74
C GLU A 490 -27.51 -11.01 33.62
N LEU A 491 -27.70 -12.05 32.82
CA LEU A 491 -26.87 -12.30 31.66
C LEU A 491 -27.30 -11.36 30.51
N HIS A 492 -26.44 -10.41 30.19
CA HIS A 492 -26.55 -9.59 28.98
C HIS A 492 -25.88 -10.30 27.82
N VAL A 493 -26.63 -10.56 26.75
CA VAL A 493 -26.08 -11.19 25.54
C VAL A 493 -25.55 -10.09 24.62
N PRO A 494 -24.27 -10.14 24.19
CA PRO A 494 -23.74 -9.16 23.25
C PRO A 494 -24.55 -9.11 21.94
N PRO A 495 -24.77 -7.91 21.37
CA PRO A 495 -25.42 -7.75 20.08
C PRO A 495 -24.87 -8.67 18.98
N SER A 496 -23.56 -8.86 18.93
CA SER A 496 -22.86 -9.74 17.98
C SER A 496 -23.34 -11.18 18.03
N TYR A 497 -23.55 -11.69 19.24
CA TYR A 497 -23.97 -13.07 19.43
C TYR A 497 -25.46 -13.25 19.18
N THR A 498 -26.27 -12.26 19.55
CA THR A 498 -27.70 -12.22 19.20
C THR A 498 -27.87 -12.23 17.67
N GLN A 499 -27.15 -11.34 16.97
CA GLN A 499 -27.15 -11.29 15.51
C GLN A 499 -26.63 -12.58 14.87
N PHE A 500 -25.59 -13.19 15.44
CA PHE A 500 -25.10 -14.49 14.98
C PHE A 500 -26.21 -15.55 15.08
N LEU A 501 -26.85 -15.68 16.24
CA LEU A 501 -27.93 -16.65 16.45
C LEU A 501 -29.10 -16.40 15.50
N ASP A 502 -29.44 -15.15 15.20
CA ASP A 502 -30.55 -14.84 14.29
C ASP A 502 -30.19 -14.94 12.81
N SER A 503 -28.90 -15.07 12.46
CA SER A 503 -28.43 -15.18 11.09
C SER A 503 -28.54 -16.60 10.52
N ASP A 504 -28.53 -16.70 9.17
CA ASP A 504 -28.47 -17.97 8.44
C ASP A 504 -27.18 -18.77 8.71
N ASN A 505 -26.17 -18.15 9.33
CA ASN A 505 -24.91 -18.81 9.68
C ASN A 505 -24.99 -19.59 10.99
N ALA A 506 -26.00 -19.37 11.83
CA ALA A 506 -26.19 -20.14 13.05
C ALA A 506 -26.95 -21.44 12.75
N SER A 507 -26.35 -22.56 13.12
CA SER A 507 -27.03 -23.85 13.03
C SER A 507 -28.13 -23.95 14.11
N LEU A 508 -29.13 -24.79 13.87
CA LEU A 508 -30.12 -25.15 14.91
C LEU A 508 -29.44 -25.68 16.18
N GLN A 509 -28.28 -26.32 16.02
CA GLN A 509 -27.44 -26.81 17.11
C GLN A 509 -26.89 -25.66 17.97
N ASP A 510 -26.48 -24.52 17.38
CA ASP A 510 -25.95 -23.38 18.13
C ASP A 510 -27.03 -22.76 19.04
N LYS A 511 -28.25 -22.56 18.53
CA LYS A 511 -29.40 -22.09 19.33
C LYS A 511 -29.73 -23.06 20.47
N THR A 512 -29.68 -24.36 20.17
CA THR A 512 -29.95 -25.42 21.16
C THR A 512 -28.89 -25.45 22.25
N LEU A 513 -27.61 -25.31 21.91
CA LEU A 513 -26.50 -25.27 22.86
C LEU A 513 -26.58 -24.04 23.75
N PHE A 514 -26.89 -22.86 23.20
CA PHE A 514 -27.06 -21.64 23.98
C PHE A 514 -28.21 -21.79 24.99
N ASN A 515 -29.41 -22.17 24.54
CA ASN A 515 -30.56 -22.38 25.42
C ASN A 515 -30.30 -23.47 26.48
N ARG A 516 -29.57 -24.53 26.10
CA ARG A 516 -29.14 -25.57 27.05
C ARG A 516 -28.21 -24.98 28.11
N MET A 517 -27.20 -24.18 27.73
CA MET A 517 -26.30 -23.53 28.68
C MET A 517 -27.07 -22.66 29.66
N ILE A 518 -27.96 -21.78 29.18
CA ILE A 518 -28.78 -20.91 30.02
C ILE A 518 -29.56 -21.73 31.06
N LYS A 519 -30.25 -22.78 30.62
CA LYS A 519 -31.07 -23.64 31.49
C LYS A 519 -30.24 -24.41 32.50
N VAL A 520 -29.15 -25.04 32.04
CA VAL A 520 -28.31 -25.94 32.84
C VAL A 520 -27.51 -25.16 33.88
N MET A 521 -26.96 -24.02 33.48
CA MET A 521 -26.19 -23.13 34.35
C MET A 521 -27.11 -22.23 35.21
N LYS A 522 -28.43 -22.25 34.99
CA LYS A 522 -29.43 -21.43 35.68
C LYS A 522 -29.16 -19.93 35.57
N LEU A 523 -28.75 -19.50 34.38
CA LEU A 523 -28.48 -18.09 34.09
C LEU A 523 -29.81 -17.35 33.89
N LYS A 524 -30.00 -16.23 34.59
CA LYS A 524 -31.15 -15.34 34.38
C LYS A 524 -30.83 -14.40 33.21
N LEU A 525 -31.49 -14.58 32.07
CA LEU A 525 -31.35 -13.69 30.92
C LEU A 525 -31.92 -12.30 31.26
N HIS A 526 -31.25 -11.26 30.80
CA HIS A 526 -31.80 -9.92 30.83
C HIS A 526 -32.96 -9.82 29.84
N SER A 527 -34.16 -9.46 30.32
CA SER A 527 -35.31 -9.20 29.44
C SER A 527 -35.29 -7.72 29.04
N SER A 528 -34.99 -7.44 27.77
CA SER A 528 -35.26 -6.12 27.19
C SER A 528 -36.79 -5.96 27.10
N HIS A 529 -37.35 -5.11 27.98
CA HIS A 529 -38.71 -4.61 27.80
C HIS A 529 -38.75 -3.51 26.75
#